data_AF-A0A0L0G5M2-F1
#
_entry.id   AF-A0A0L0G5M2-F1
#
_cell.length_a   1.000
_cell.length_b   1.000
_cell.length_c   1.000
_cell.angle_alpha   90.00
_cell.angle_beta   90.00
_cell.angle_gamma   90.00
#
_symmetry.space_group_name_H-M   'P 1'
#
loop_
_entity.id
_entity.type
_entity.pdbx_description
1 polymer ?
#
loop_
_entity_poly.entity_id
_entity_poly.type
_entity_poly.pdbx_seq_one_letter_code
_entity_poly.pdbx_strand_id
1 'polypeptide(L)'
;MEDFQEKLEEPIICATTLNVVRLIGRYMQVLHAIPNAHDDVFAGVAQLVDYYLFAVYQFFGTPLPARGAAPSGGTLYSSSPSSPTPRTTVPANKFETVLGSEGLSRLLIKMRGMVSSGGMHIAPGQLVATPTIAPSVPISNKQELCGLAARVCGLESLKYIANVLNDLKPTFLAICPSTTLVKLHAFYKETVNQIDDLVAYCYRNIATKLMRYDLPLSEMNAMRWDLHDISTEQHKYVDTTIRQCQQFSDRLTQLGYEKIPPVVQEHVWSQVIRVTMFMFIEGFSSARRCSNEGRAMMMLDLKTFVPVLESLTTLRPIPYVKPVELFIKAFYLPEPALEEWLTESTVYTKRQLETFIRHTATVDQFARTRLLAILSAKK
;
A
#
# COMPACT_ATOMS: atom_id res chain seq x y z
N MET A 1 3.58 30.68 -17.20
CA MET A 1 2.81 29.69 -16.40
C MET A 1 3.05 28.29 -16.96
N GLU A 2 3.17 28.14 -18.28
CA GLU A 2 3.62 26.92 -18.97
C GLU A 2 5.06 26.50 -18.58
N ASP A 3 6.02 27.44 -18.54
CA ASP A 3 7.41 27.16 -18.07
C ASP A 3 7.52 26.64 -16.62
N PHE A 4 6.51 26.88 -15.78
CA PHE A 4 6.49 26.37 -14.41
C PHE A 4 5.90 24.96 -14.33
N GLN A 5 5.00 24.60 -15.23
CA GLN A 5 4.46 23.24 -15.36
C GLN A 5 5.47 22.28 -15.98
N GLU A 6 6.29 22.73 -16.94
CA GLU A 6 7.39 21.90 -17.50
C GLU A 6 8.49 21.60 -16.46
N LYS A 7 8.77 22.55 -15.55
CA LYS A 7 9.71 22.34 -14.42
C LYS A 7 9.21 21.38 -13.33
N LEU A 8 7.93 21.01 -13.35
CA LEU A 8 7.28 20.19 -12.33
C LEU A 8 7.28 18.68 -12.67
N GLU A 9 7.83 18.30 -13.83
CA GLU A 9 7.87 16.91 -14.32
C GLU A 9 9.27 16.29 -14.35
N GLU A 10 10.30 16.94 -13.80
CA GLU A 10 11.61 16.29 -13.69
C GLU A 10 11.52 15.09 -12.73
N PRO A 11 11.91 13.88 -13.18
CA PRO A 11 11.73 12.68 -12.38
C PRO A 11 12.66 12.72 -11.17
N ILE A 12 12.10 12.55 -9.97
CA ILE A 12 12.92 12.41 -8.76
C ILE A 12 13.58 11.04 -8.77
N ILE A 13 14.87 11.04 -9.08
CA ILE A 13 15.69 9.83 -9.20
C ILE A 13 16.94 9.94 -8.36
N CYS A 14 17.33 8.82 -7.73
CA CYS A 14 18.59 8.75 -7.02
C CYS A 14 19.75 8.46 -7.99
N ALA A 15 20.96 8.91 -7.63
CA ALA A 15 22.16 8.68 -8.45
C ALA A 15 22.44 7.18 -8.71
N THR A 16 22.07 6.31 -7.76
CA THR A 16 22.17 4.85 -7.91
C THR A 16 21.32 4.35 -9.08
N THR A 17 20.12 4.89 -9.27
CA THR A 17 19.22 4.55 -10.38
C THR A 17 19.88 4.84 -11.73
N LEU A 18 20.51 6.00 -11.86
CA LEU A 18 21.23 6.38 -13.08
C LEU A 18 22.38 5.41 -13.38
N ASN A 19 23.09 4.94 -12.35
CA ASN A 19 24.15 3.95 -12.52
C ASN A 19 23.59 2.58 -12.93
N VAL A 20 22.45 2.16 -12.37
CA VAL A 20 21.75 0.94 -12.79
C VAL A 20 21.31 1.03 -14.25
N VAL A 21 20.72 2.15 -14.67
CA VAL A 21 20.32 2.37 -16.08
C VAL A 21 21.54 2.35 -17.02
N ARG A 22 22.65 2.99 -16.63
CA ARG A 22 23.91 2.91 -17.41
C ARG A 22 24.42 1.47 -17.51
N LEU A 23 24.32 0.66 -16.46
CA LEU A 23 24.68 -0.74 -16.50
C LEU A 23 23.77 -1.53 -17.44
N ILE A 24 22.44 -1.32 -17.38
CA ILE A 24 21.49 -1.93 -18.34
C ILE A 24 21.91 -1.60 -19.78
N GLY A 25 22.27 -0.34 -20.07
CA GLY A 25 22.78 0.06 -21.39
C GLY A 25 24.06 -0.67 -21.80
N ARG A 26 25.00 -0.91 -20.88
CA ARG A 26 26.21 -1.71 -21.14
C ARG A 26 25.88 -3.18 -21.42
N TYR A 27 24.96 -3.78 -20.64
CA TYR A 27 24.48 -5.14 -20.92
C TYR A 27 23.85 -5.24 -22.31
N MET A 28 23.08 -4.23 -22.74
CA MET A 28 22.50 -4.17 -24.08
C MET A 28 23.57 -4.13 -25.19
N GLN A 29 24.65 -3.37 -24.99
CA GLN A 29 25.78 -3.35 -25.93
C GLN A 29 26.46 -4.71 -26.03
N VAL A 30 26.66 -5.40 -24.90
CA VAL A 30 27.22 -6.76 -24.88
C VAL A 30 26.28 -7.76 -25.56
N LEU A 31 24.97 -7.63 -25.33
CA LEU A 31 23.94 -8.45 -25.97
C LEU A 31 24.06 -8.34 -27.49
N HIS A 32 24.23 -7.13 -28.02
CA HIS A 32 24.40 -6.91 -29.46
C HIS A 32 25.74 -7.46 -30.00
N ALA A 33 26.82 -7.36 -29.21
CA ALA A 33 28.16 -7.74 -29.65
C ALA A 33 28.47 -9.24 -29.55
N ILE A 34 27.79 -9.99 -28.65
CA ILE A 34 28.12 -11.39 -28.35
C ILE A 34 26.87 -12.29 -28.49
N PRO A 35 26.53 -12.76 -29.71
CA PRO A 35 25.32 -13.52 -29.95
C PRO A 35 25.20 -14.85 -29.18
N ASN A 36 26.32 -15.44 -28.79
CA ASN A 36 26.34 -16.73 -28.09
C ASN A 36 26.11 -16.59 -26.58
N ALA A 37 26.10 -15.36 -26.04
CA ALA A 37 25.97 -15.10 -24.61
C ALA A 37 24.63 -14.45 -24.23
N HIS A 38 23.65 -14.41 -25.14
CA HIS A 38 22.39 -13.69 -24.94
C HIS A 38 21.65 -14.09 -23.66
N ASP A 39 21.60 -15.39 -23.37
CA ASP A 39 20.91 -15.93 -22.20
C ASP A 39 21.56 -15.47 -20.88
N ASP A 40 22.89 -15.49 -20.80
CA ASP A 40 23.64 -15.09 -19.60
C ASP A 40 23.64 -13.57 -19.41
N VAL A 41 23.81 -12.82 -20.51
CA VAL A 41 23.78 -11.36 -20.51
C VAL A 41 22.39 -10.86 -20.09
N PHE A 42 21.32 -11.45 -20.61
CA PHE A 42 19.96 -11.11 -20.20
C PHE A 42 19.68 -11.51 -18.75
N ALA A 43 20.17 -12.67 -18.29
CA ALA A 43 20.07 -13.05 -16.89
C ALA A 43 20.73 -12.01 -15.97
N GLY A 44 21.88 -11.46 -16.37
CA GLY A 44 22.54 -10.36 -15.66
C GLY A 44 21.68 -9.08 -15.56
N VAL A 45 20.99 -8.70 -16.64
CA VAL A 45 20.02 -7.58 -16.62
C VAL A 45 18.89 -7.86 -15.65
N ALA A 46 18.28 -9.05 -15.72
CA ALA A 46 17.18 -9.44 -14.85
C ALA A 46 17.61 -9.44 -13.37
N GLN A 47 18.78 -10.00 -13.05
CA GLN A 47 19.36 -10.01 -11.71
C GLN A 47 19.65 -8.60 -11.19
N LEU A 48 20.19 -7.71 -12.03
CA LEU A 48 20.45 -6.32 -11.64
C LEU A 48 19.15 -5.59 -11.26
N VAL A 49 18.10 -5.76 -12.05
CA VAL A 49 16.79 -5.15 -11.78
C VAL A 49 16.14 -5.79 -10.55
N ASP A 50 16.20 -7.11 -10.42
CA ASP A 50 15.68 -7.84 -9.26
C ASP A 50 16.35 -7.38 -7.96
N TYR A 51 17.68 -7.21 -7.96
CA TYR A 51 18.40 -6.76 -6.78
C TYR A 51 18.07 -5.30 -6.43
N TYR A 52 17.93 -4.43 -7.42
CA TYR A 52 17.54 -3.05 -7.19
C TYR A 52 16.12 -2.96 -6.62
N LEU A 53 15.17 -3.71 -7.19
CA LEU A 53 13.81 -3.82 -6.69
C LEU A 53 13.78 -4.40 -5.27
N PHE A 54 14.58 -5.44 -5.00
CA PHE A 54 14.77 -6.01 -3.66
C PHE A 54 15.29 -4.97 -2.66
N ALA A 55 16.25 -4.12 -3.05
CA ALA A 55 16.74 -3.05 -2.19
C ALA A 55 15.65 -2.04 -1.83
N VAL A 56 14.90 -1.56 -2.82
CA VAL A 56 13.78 -0.63 -2.59
C VAL A 56 12.71 -1.27 -1.70
N TYR A 57 12.35 -2.54 -1.96
CA TYR A 57 11.42 -3.29 -1.12
C TYR A 57 11.94 -3.46 0.32
N GLN A 58 13.21 -3.83 0.49
CA GLN A 58 13.81 -4.04 1.80
C GLN A 58 13.76 -2.76 2.64
N PHE A 59 14.04 -1.61 2.03
CA PHE A 59 14.06 -0.32 2.71
C PHE A 59 12.65 0.22 3.00
N PHE A 60 11.70 0.02 2.08
CA PHE A 60 10.43 0.77 2.10
C PHE A 60 9.17 -0.10 2.10
N GLY A 61 9.25 -1.32 1.58
CA GLY A 61 8.14 -2.29 1.51
C GLY A 61 8.02 -3.18 2.74
N THR A 62 9.08 -3.38 3.53
CA THR A 62 9.00 -4.18 4.74
C THR A 62 8.17 -3.48 5.83
N PRO A 63 7.22 -4.18 6.47
CA PRO A 63 6.55 -3.68 7.66
C PRO A 63 7.62 -3.44 8.74
N LEU A 64 7.68 -2.24 9.29
CA LEU A 64 8.56 -2.01 10.43
C LEU A 64 8.07 -2.86 11.62
N PRO A 65 8.99 -3.37 12.46
CA PRO A 65 8.61 -4.08 13.67
C PRO A 65 7.59 -3.25 14.47
N ALA A 66 6.55 -3.90 14.98
CA ALA A 66 5.56 -3.24 15.82
C ALA A 66 6.24 -2.52 17.00
N ARG A 67 5.74 -1.33 17.32
CA ARG A 67 6.25 -0.46 18.38
C ARG A 67 6.35 -1.25 19.70
N GLY A 68 7.59 -1.60 20.10
CA GLY A 68 7.87 -2.45 21.26
C GLY A 68 9.01 -3.46 21.04
N ALA A 69 9.33 -3.80 19.79
CA ALA A 69 10.59 -4.50 19.49
C ALA A 69 11.73 -3.47 19.50
N ALA A 70 12.64 -3.58 20.47
CA ALA A 70 13.84 -2.76 20.51
C ALA A 70 14.63 -2.89 19.19
N PRO A 71 15.32 -1.85 18.74
CA PRO A 71 16.28 -2.00 17.65
C PRO A 71 17.44 -2.85 18.17
N SER A 72 17.42 -4.15 17.89
CA SER A 72 18.61 -4.98 18.05
C SER A 72 19.63 -4.51 17.01
N GLY A 73 20.49 -3.58 17.42
CA GLY A 73 21.72 -3.28 16.69
C GLY A 73 22.60 -4.54 16.68
N GLY A 74 23.05 -4.93 15.49
CA GLY A 74 24.12 -5.91 15.32
C GLY A 74 23.67 -7.37 15.26
N THR A 75 23.79 -7.95 14.05
CA THR A 75 24.18 -9.34 13.76
C THR A 75 23.33 -10.52 14.30
N LEU A 76 22.99 -11.41 13.36
CA LEU A 76 22.66 -12.85 13.52
C LEU A 76 21.30 -13.21 14.13
N TYR A 77 20.31 -13.45 13.25
CA TYR A 77 19.25 -14.42 13.54
C TYR A 77 19.84 -15.83 13.43
N SER A 78 20.21 -16.42 14.57
CA SER A 78 20.44 -17.86 14.69
C SER A 78 19.13 -18.59 14.97
N SER A 79 18.95 -19.70 14.27
CA SER A 79 17.82 -20.63 14.25
C SER A 79 17.36 -21.12 15.63
N SER A 80 16.04 -21.10 15.90
CA SER A 80 15.29 -22.23 16.49
C SER A 80 13.77 -21.96 16.53
N PRO A 81 12.92 -22.98 16.31
CA PRO A 81 11.46 -22.84 16.26
C PRO A 81 10.83 -23.26 17.59
N SER A 82 10.23 -22.32 18.33
CA SER A 82 9.08 -22.52 19.24
C SER A 82 9.01 -21.41 20.31
N SER A 83 8.09 -20.47 20.16
CA SER A 83 7.34 -19.90 21.29
C SER A 83 6.16 -19.06 20.78
N PRO A 84 5.03 -19.06 21.52
CA PRO A 84 3.77 -18.53 21.04
C PRO A 84 3.74 -17.00 21.21
N THR A 85 3.38 -16.29 20.13
CA THR A 85 3.24 -14.84 20.13
C THR A 85 2.03 -14.39 20.99
N PRO A 86 2.15 -13.31 21.80
CA PRO A 86 1.02 -12.78 22.55
C PRO A 86 -0.04 -12.20 21.61
N ARG A 87 -1.29 -12.67 21.76
CA ARG A 87 -2.49 -12.07 21.17
C ARG A 87 -2.73 -10.69 21.80
N THR A 88 -2.21 -9.61 21.21
CA THR A 88 -2.77 -8.24 21.45
C THR A 88 -2.30 -7.16 20.47
N THR A 89 -1.44 -7.47 19.49
CA THR A 89 -1.11 -6.50 18.44
C THR A 89 -2.14 -6.60 17.32
N VAL A 90 -2.94 -5.54 17.11
CA VAL A 90 -3.68 -5.35 15.86
C VAL A 90 -2.67 -5.52 14.73
N PRO A 91 -2.81 -6.53 13.83
CA PRO A 91 -1.86 -6.69 12.75
C PRO A 91 -1.85 -5.39 11.94
N ALA A 92 -0.65 -4.89 11.62
CA ALA A 92 -0.47 -3.81 10.63
C ALA A 92 -1.14 -4.14 9.26
N ASN A 93 -1.62 -5.38 9.11
CA ASN A 93 -2.09 -6.03 7.91
C ASN A 93 -3.64 -6.06 7.78
N LYS A 94 -4.44 -5.42 8.64
CA LYS A 94 -5.92 -5.42 8.48
C LYS A 94 -6.38 -4.80 7.14
N PHE A 95 -5.57 -3.93 6.54
CA PHE A 95 -5.87 -3.23 5.29
C PHE A 95 -5.08 -3.77 4.07
N GLU A 96 -4.17 -4.73 4.27
CA GLU A 96 -3.37 -5.32 3.19
C GLU A 96 -4.19 -6.25 2.28
N THR A 97 -5.19 -6.94 2.85
CA THR A 97 -5.77 -8.16 2.26
C THR A 97 -6.68 -7.94 1.06
N VAL A 98 -7.01 -6.69 0.71
CA VAL A 98 -8.21 -6.45 -0.11
C VAL A 98 -7.89 -6.24 -1.60
N LEU A 99 -6.71 -5.81 -2.02
CA LEU A 99 -6.48 -5.46 -3.45
C LEU A 99 -5.02 -5.60 -3.88
N GLY A 100 -4.41 -6.78 -3.70
CA GLY A 100 -3.15 -7.10 -4.39
C GLY A 100 -3.44 -7.93 -5.64
N SER A 101 -2.85 -7.58 -6.79
CA SER A 101 -2.90 -8.45 -7.96
C SER A 101 -2.21 -9.79 -7.66
N GLU A 102 -2.56 -10.85 -8.40
CA GLU A 102 -1.86 -12.13 -8.28
C GLU A 102 -0.36 -11.96 -8.58
N GLY A 103 -0.04 -11.09 -9.54
CA GLY A 103 1.35 -10.75 -9.90
C GLY A 103 2.10 -10.08 -8.75
N LEU A 104 1.51 -9.06 -8.11
CA LEU A 104 2.09 -8.42 -6.92
C LEU A 104 2.32 -9.45 -5.80
N SER A 105 1.35 -10.34 -5.58
CA SER A 105 1.45 -11.37 -4.53
C SER A 105 2.65 -12.28 -4.77
N ARG A 106 2.88 -12.73 -6.02
CA ARG A 106 4.04 -13.53 -6.40
C ARG A 106 5.34 -12.76 -6.25
N LEU A 107 5.38 -11.49 -6.65
CA LEU A 107 6.55 -10.63 -6.49
C LEU A 107 6.90 -10.43 -5.00
N LEU A 108 5.90 -10.17 -4.14
CA LEU A 108 6.12 -10.03 -2.70
C LEU A 108 6.63 -11.33 -2.07
N ILE A 109 6.15 -12.50 -2.50
CA ILE A 109 6.69 -13.80 -2.06
C ILE A 109 8.17 -13.92 -2.43
N LYS A 110 8.53 -13.61 -3.68
CA LYS A 110 9.92 -13.60 -4.17
C LYS A 110 10.79 -12.70 -3.29
N MET A 111 10.35 -11.47 -3.04
CA MET A 111 11.11 -10.49 -2.24
C MET A 111 11.26 -10.91 -0.78
N ARG A 112 10.19 -11.41 -0.14
CA ARG A 112 10.24 -11.94 1.24
C ARG A 112 11.17 -13.15 1.36
N GLY A 113 11.23 -13.98 0.31
CA GLY A 113 12.20 -15.06 0.21
C GLY A 113 13.64 -14.54 0.31
N MET A 114 13.98 -13.51 -0.47
CA MET A 114 15.30 -12.88 -0.46
C MET A 114 15.67 -12.26 0.90
N VAL A 115 14.70 -11.65 1.59
CA VAL A 115 14.91 -11.16 2.97
C VAL A 115 15.25 -12.31 3.91
N SER A 116 14.52 -13.42 3.79
CA SER A 116 14.67 -14.59 4.66
C SER A 116 16.00 -15.33 4.44
N SER A 117 16.52 -15.31 3.21
CA SER A 117 17.84 -15.86 2.87
C SER A 117 19.01 -14.92 3.19
N GLY A 118 18.76 -13.71 3.70
CA GLY A 118 19.80 -12.73 3.98
C GLY A 118 20.45 -12.12 2.73
N GLY A 119 19.79 -12.24 1.57
CA GLY A 119 20.31 -11.72 0.30
C GLY A 119 19.68 -12.40 -0.92
N MET A 120 20.19 -12.05 -2.10
CA MET A 120 19.74 -12.58 -3.39
C MET A 120 20.73 -13.59 -3.95
N HIS A 121 20.29 -14.82 -4.24
CA HIS A 121 21.11 -15.79 -4.93
C HIS A 121 21.17 -15.48 -6.43
N ILE A 122 22.37 -15.31 -6.98
CA ILE A 122 22.61 -15.07 -8.42
C ILE A 122 23.05 -16.33 -9.16
N ALA A 123 23.64 -17.30 -8.44
CA ALA A 123 24.00 -18.62 -8.92
C ALA A 123 24.06 -19.60 -7.74
N PRO A 124 24.13 -20.93 -7.97
CA PRO A 124 24.34 -21.90 -6.90
C PRO A 124 25.57 -21.54 -6.06
N GLY A 125 25.39 -21.35 -4.75
CA GLY A 125 26.45 -20.96 -3.82
C GLY A 125 26.89 -19.49 -3.89
N GLN A 126 26.33 -18.66 -4.77
CA GLN A 126 26.65 -17.24 -4.89
C GLN A 126 25.50 -16.37 -4.37
N LEU A 127 25.72 -15.76 -3.19
CA LEU A 127 24.77 -14.89 -2.51
C LEU A 127 25.25 -13.44 -2.57
N VAL A 128 24.44 -12.55 -3.11
CA VAL A 128 24.61 -11.10 -2.96
C VAL A 128 23.94 -10.67 -1.66
N ALA A 129 24.71 -10.06 -0.76
CA ALA A 129 24.25 -9.69 0.57
C ALA A 129 23.05 -8.74 0.54
N THR A 130 22.30 -8.72 1.64
CA THR A 130 21.18 -7.77 1.82
C THR A 130 21.68 -6.33 1.69
N PRO A 131 20.99 -5.50 0.88
CA PRO A 131 21.35 -4.10 0.72
C PRO A 131 21.12 -3.34 2.04
N THR A 132 21.97 -2.34 2.29
CA THR A 132 21.88 -1.50 3.49
C THR A 132 21.63 -0.05 3.09
N ILE A 133 20.80 0.64 3.86
CA ILE A 133 20.58 2.07 3.65
C ILE A 133 21.71 2.85 4.30
N ALA A 134 22.16 3.92 3.65
CA ALA A 134 23.20 4.77 4.22
C ALA A 134 22.74 5.35 5.57
N PRO A 135 23.59 5.34 6.62
CA PRO A 135 23.21 5.82 7.95
C PRO A 135 22.76 7.29 8.00
N SER A 136 23.18 8.09 7.01
CA SER A 136 22.80 9.50 6.86
C SER A 136 21.35 9.70 6.40
N VAL A 137 20.66 8.67 5.93
CA VAL A 137 19.28 8.80 5.44
C VAL A 137 18.30 8.68 6.62
N PRO A 138 17.53 9.74 6.95
CA PRO A 138 16.72 9.79 8.17
C PRO A 138 15.39 9.02 8.05
N ILE A 139 15.42 7.73 7.68
CA ILE A 139 14.22 6.91 7.42
C ILE A 139 13.28 6.69 8.61
N SER A 140 13.78 6.93 9.83
CA SER A 140 13.03 6.80 11.08
C SER A 140 12.68 8.15 11.71
N ASN A 141 13.09 9.27 11.09
CA ASN A 141 12.82 10.60 11.62
C ASN A 141 11.33 10.94 11.45
N LYS A 142 10.59 10.95 12.57
CA LYS A 142 9.15 11.26 12.59
C LYS A 142 8.83 12.72 12.26
N GLN A 143 9.78 13.63 12.47
CA GLN A 143 9.61 15.04 12.11
C GLN A 143 9.58 15.20 10.58
N GLU A 144 10.43 14.45 9.87
CA GLU A 144 10.47 14.39 8.41
C GLU A 144 9.55 13.29 7.83
N LEU A 145 8.38 13.10 8.43
CA LEU A 145 7.37 12.15 7.95
C LEU A 145 7.95 10.73 7.71
N CYS A 146 8.78 10.26 8.64
CA CYS A 146 9.45 8.96 8.55
C CYS A 146 10.34 8.82 7.29
N GLY A 147 11.05 9.89 6.96
CA GLY A 147 11.95 9.98 5.81
C GLY A 147 11.22 9.97 4.47
N LEU A 148 10.02 10.57 4.38
CA LEU A 148 9.14 10.51 3.22
C LEU A 148 9.85 10.88 1.90
N ALA A 149 10.67 11.93 1.89
CA ALA A 149 11.41 12.36 0.70
C ALA A 149 12.36 11.27 0.17
N ALA A 150 13.10 10.59 1.05
CA ALA A 150 13.98 9.50 0.66
C ALA A 150 13.20 8.29 0.13
N ARG A 151 12.03 8.00 0.71
CA ARG A 151 11.13 6.94 0.23
C ARG A 151 10.58 7.27 -1.15
N VAL A 152 10.08 8.49 -1.35
CA VAL A 152 9.61 9.00 -2.64
C VAL A 152 10.70 8.86 -3.69
N CYS A 153 11.92 9.35 -3.42
CA CYS A 153 13.04 9.27 -4.34
C CYS A 153 13.35 7.82 -4.76
N GLY A 154 13.33 6.86 -3.82
CA GLY A 154 13.55 5.45 -4.13
C GLY A 154 12.40 4.78 -4.90
N LEU A 155 11.15 5.15 -4.61
CA LEU A 155 9.98 4.58 -5.29
C LEU A 155 9.80 5.16 -6.71
N GLU A 156 9.96 6.47 -6.90
CA GLU A 156 9.93 7.09 -8.22
C GLU A 156 11.13 6.64 -9.08
N SER A 157 12.29 6.37 -8.46
CA SER A 157 13.41 5.71 -9.13
C SER A 157 13.05 4.33 -9.68
N LEU A 158 12.26 3.55 -8.96
CA LEU A 158 11.85 2.23 -9.39
C LEU A 158 10.89 2.31 -10.60
N LYS A 159 9.95 3.25 -10.58
CA LYS A 159 9.09 3.57 -11.73
C LYS A 159 9.90 4.01 -12.94
N TYR A 160 10.91 4.84 -12.73
CA TYR A 160 11.80 5.28 -13.80
C TYR A 160 12.52 4.10 -14.47
N ILE A 161 13.03 3.14 -13.69
CA ILE A 161 13.61 1.91 -14.26
C ILE A 161 12.59 1.12 -15.07
N ALA A 162 11.35 0.99 -14.59
CA ALA A 162 10.29 0.31 -15.33
C ALA A 162 10.03 0.96 -16.69
N ASN A 163 9.96 2.29 -16.73
CA ASN A 163 9.79 3.05 -17.97
C ASN A 163 10.95 2.83 -18.93
N VAL A 164 12.19 2.96 -18.45
CA VAL A 164 13.39 2.69 -19.26
C VAL A 164 13.38 1.28 -19.83
N LEU A 165 13.01 0.27 -19.03
CA LEU A 165 12.91 -1.10 -19.52
C LEU A 165 11.83 -1.23 -20.60
N ASN A 166 10.65 -0.65 -20.39
CA ASN A 166 9.58 -0.66 -21.39
C ASN A 166 10.01 0.00 -22.72
N ASP A 167 10.76 1.10 -22.65
CA ASP A 167 11.32 1.77 -23.84
C ASP A 167 12.36 0.89 -24.55
N LEU A 168 13.16 0.14 -23.80
CA LEU A 168 14.18 -0.79 -24.34
C LEU A 168 13.58 -2.12 -24.82
N LYS A 169 12.34 -2.44 -24.47
CA LYS A 169 11.69 -3.73 -24.78
C LYS A 169 11.72 -4.08 -26.27
N PRO A 170 11.40 -3.16 -27.21
CA PRO A 170 11.48 -3.48 -28.65
C PRO A 170 12.89 -3.87 -29.08
N THR A 171 13.92 -3.24 -28.51
CA THR A 171 15.33 -3.55 -28.80
C THR A 171 15.71 -4.94 -28.27
N PHE A 172 15.28 -5.30 -27.05
CA PHE A 172 15.46 -6.67 -26.56
C PHE A 172 14.79 -7.70 -27.48
N LEU A 173 13.55 -7.42 -27.93
CA LEU A 173 12.83 -8.31 -28.85
C LEU A 173 13.52 -8.50 -30.20
N ALA A 174 14.21 -7.46 -30.69
CA ALA A 174 14.92 -7.50 -31.97
C ALA A 174 16.26 -8.25 -31.93
N ILE A 175 16.95 -8.25 -30.78
CA ILE A 175 18.31 -8.81 -30.64
C ILE A 175 18.27 -10.24 -30.08
N CYS A 176 17.32 -10.53 -29.18
CA CYS A 176 17.27 -11.81 -28.47
C CYS A 176 16.78 -12.99 -29.35
N PRO A 177 17.40 -14.18 -29.22
CA PRO A 177 16.93 -15.40 -29.86
C PRO A 177 15.71 -15.98 -29.10
N SER A 178 15.00 -16.91 -29.73
CA SER A 178 13.75 -17.49 -29.21
C SER A 178 13.86 -18.03 -27.78
N THR A 179 15.00 -18.60 -27.38
CA THR A 179 15.24 -19.10 -26.01
C THR A 179 15.22 -17.97 -24.98
N THR A 180 15.91 -16.87 -25.28
CA THR A 180 15.98 -15.69 -24.41
C THR A 180 14.66 -14.90 -24.42
N LEU A 181 13.91 -14.91 -25.53
CA LEU A 181 12.60 -14.25 -25.61
C LEU A 181 11.59 -14.82 -24.60
N VAL A 182 11.59 -16.12 -24.35
CA VAL A 182 10.74 -16.72 -23.31
C VAL A 182 11.06 -16.16 -21.93
N LYS A 183 12.36 -16.05 -21.59
CA LYS A 183 12.83 -15.47 -20.33
C LYS A 183 12.50 -13.98 -20.23
N LEU A 184 12.65 -13.25 -21.34
CA LEU A 184 12.28 -11.84 -21.46
C LEU A 184 10.80 -11.64 -21.14
N HIS A 185 9.91 -12.40 -21.78
CA HIS A 185 8.48 -12.30 -21.53
C HIS A 185 8.11 -12.62 -20.08
N ALA A 186 8.73 -13.65 -19.48
CA ALA A 186 8.55 -13.96 -18.07
C ALA A 186 9.01 -12.80 -17.16
N PHE A 187 10.20 -12.24 -17.41
CA PHE A 187 10.75 -11.11 -16.67
C PHE A 187 9.82 -9.88 -16.68
N TYR A 188 9.31 -9.48 -17.85
CA TYR A 188 8.37 -8.35 -17.91
C TYR A 188 7.07 -8.66 -17.16
N LYS A 189 6.51 -9.86 -17.36
CA LYS A 189 5.25 -10.26 -16.72
C LYS A 189 5.35 -10.30 -15.19
N GLU A 190 6.41 -10.91 -14.68
CA GLU A 190 6.55 -11.24 -13.26
C GLU A 190 7.25 -10.13 -12.46
N THR A 191 8.02 -9.26 -13.13
CA THR A 191 8.82 -8.22 -12.45
C THR A 191 8.43 -6.83 -12.93
N VAL A 192 8.71 -6.47 -14.19
CA VAL A 192 8.55 -5.08 -14.67
C VAL A 192 7.11 -4.59 -14.56
N ASN A 193 6.14 -5.40 -15.01
CA ASN A 193 4.71 -5.05 -14.98
C ASN A 193 4.12 -5.01 -13.56
N GLN A 194 4.86 -5.47 -12.56
CA GLN A 194 4.42 -5.48 -11.16
C GLN A 194 5.01 -4.31 -10.36
N ILE A 195 5.87 -3.47 -10.96
CA ILE A 195 6.55 -2.37 -10.28
C ILE A 195 5.56 -1.32 -9.76
N ASP A 196 4.57 -0.91 -10.55
CA ASP A 196 3.59 0.09 -10.11
C ASP A 196 2.75 -0.40 -8.93
N ASP A 197 2.33 -1.66 -8.97
CA ASP A 197 1.62 -2.32 -7.88
C ASP A 197 2.49 -2.38 -6.60
N LEU A 198 3.78 -2.67 -6.75
CA LEU A 198 4.73 -2.67 -5.64
C LEU A 198 4.95 -1.26 -5.07
N VAL A 199 5.04 -0.24 -5.92
CA VAL A 199 5.19 1.15 -5.50
C VAL A 199 3.93 1.62 -4.76
N ALA A 200 2.74 1.30 -5.26
CA ALA A 200 1.49 1.55 -4.57
C ALA A 200 1.43 0.84 -3.21
N TYR A 201 1.90 -0.42 -3.15
CA TYR A 201 2.04 -1.18 -1.90
C TYR A 201 2.96 -0.47 -0.90
N CYS A 202 4.12 0.00 -1.35
CA CYS A 202 5.07 0.73 -0.51
C CYS A 202 4.49 2.07 0.00
N TYR A 203 3.86 2.87 -0.87
CA TYR A 203 3.20 4.10 -0.45
C TYR A 203 2.06 3.84 0.55
N ARG A 204 1.31 2.75 0.39
CA ARG A 204 0.30 2.33 1.36
C ARG A 204 0.92 2.01 2.72
N ASN A 205 2.05 1.31 2.75
CA ASN A 205 2.79 1.02 3.98
C ASN A 205 3.40 2.27 4.63
N ILE A 206 3.67 3.32 3.84
CA ILE A 206 4.09 4.62 4.37
C ILE A 206 2.88 5.33 5.00
N ALA A 207 1.74 5.39 4.31
CA ALA A 207 0.54 6.04 4.81
C ALA A 207 0.07 5.48 6.17
N THR A 208 0.14 4.15 6.37
CA THR A 208 -0.17 3.53 7.67
C THR A 208 0.80 3.92 8.79
N LYS A 209 2.02 4.37 8.46
CA LYS A 209 2.98 4.90 9.44
C LYS A 209 2.77 6.39 9.72
N LEU A 210 2.30 7.14 8.72
CA LEU A 210 2.04 8.58 8.83
C LEU A 210 0.80 8.87 9.67
N MET A 211 -0.22 8.01 9.57
CA MET A 211 -1.50 8.17 10.25
C MET A 211 -1.59 7.26 11.48
N ARG A 212 -2.00 7.82 12.62
CA ARG A 212 -2.28 7.07 13.85
C ARG A 212 -3.74 6.65 13.90
N TYR A 213 -4.06 5.57 13.21
CA TYR A 213 -5.42 5.03 13.15
C TYR A 213 -5.81 4.23 14.41
N ASP A 214 -4.84 3.85 15.25
CA ASP A 214 -5.06 3.16 16.53
C ASP A 214 -5.96 3.96 17.47
N LEU A 215 -5.71 5.27 17.58
CA LEU A 215 -6.42 6.14 18.50
C LEU A 215 -7.88 6.39 18.07
N PRO A 216 -8.17 6.87 16.85
CA PRO A 216 -9.56 7.01 16.39
C PRO A 216 -10.35 5.71 16.44
N LEU A 217 -9.75 4.57 16.08
CA LEU A 217 -10.43 3.27 16.19
C LEU A 217 -10.78 2.92 17.64
N SER A 218 -9.87 3.19 18.58
CA SER A 218 -10.15 2.98 20.00
C SER A 218 -11.31 3.86 20.48
N GLU A 219 -11.36 5.12 20.02
CA GLU A 219 -12.45 6.04 20.33
C GLU A 219 -13.77 5.53 19.74
N MET A 220 -13.79 5.12 18.47
CA MET A 220 -14.98 4.55 17.81
C MET A 220 -15.48 3.27 18.47
N ASN A 221 -14.57 2.38 18.91
CA ASN A 221 -14.95 1.13 19.58
C ASN A 221 -15.57 1.35 20.97
N ALA A 222 -15.29 2.49 21.61
CA ALA A 222 -15.91 2.87 22.87
C ALA A 222 -17.29 3.51 22.69
N MET A 223 -17.68 3.87 21.46
CA MET A 223 -18.95 4.53 21.17
C MET A 223 -20.11 3.54 21.10
N ARG A 224 -21.29 4.02 21.49
CA ARG A 224 -22.56 3.33 21.29
C ARG A 224 -23.22 3.91 20.03
N TRP A 225 -23.50 3.05 19.06
CA TRP A 225 -24.22 3.41 17.83
C TRP A 225 -25.74 3.20 17.94
N ASP A 226 -26.22 2.88 19.14
CA ASP A 226 -27.63 2.73 19.49
C ASP A 226 -28.06 4.00 20.23
N LEU A 227 -28.51 5.00 19.46
CA LEU A 227 -28.83 6.35 19.87
C LEU A 227 -30.35 6.55 19.82
N HIS A 228 -30.86 7.48 20.61
CA HIS A 228 -32.27 7.89 20.58
C HIS A 228 -32.48 9.24 19.91
N ASP A 229 -31.45 10.09 19.91
CA ASP A 229 -31.47 11.43 19.32
C ASP A 229 -30.24 11.63 18.43
N ILE A 230 -30.41 12.41 17.37
CA ILE A 230 -29.32 12.78 16.45
C ILE A 230 -28.64 14.05 16.97
N SER A 231 -27.32 13.98 17.18
CA SER A 231 -26.50 15.16 17.50
C SER A 231 -26.33 16.03 16.26
N THR A 232 -26.09 17.33 16.45
CA THR A 232 -25.70 18.26 15.37
C THR A 232 -24.19 18.34 15.20
N GLU A 233 -23.42 17.84 16.16
CA GLU A 233 -21.95 17.87 16.17
C GLU A 233 -21.36 16.49 15.86
N GLN A 234 -20.20 16.49 15.18
CA GLN A 234 -19.43 15.28 14.91
C GLN A 234 -18.85 14.65 16.18
N HIS A 235 -18.54 13.36 16.10
CA HIS A 235 -17.87 12.67 17.20
C HIS A 235 -16.39 13.03 17.32
N LYS A 236 -15.87 12.94 18.55
CA LYS A 236 -14.46 13.23 18.89
C LYS A 236 -13.43 12.51 18.00
N TYR A 237 -13.70 11.29 17.56
CA TYR A 237 -12.76 10.56 16.70
C TYR A 237 -12.54 11.28 15.36
N VAL A 238 -13.55 12.00 14.86
CA VAL A 238 -13.47 12.82 13.65
C VAL A 238 -12.54 14.00 13.88
N ASP A 239 -12.65 14.70 15.01
CA ASP A 239 -11.73 15.79 15.36
C ASP A 239 -10.28 15.29 15.53
N THR A 240 -10.11 14.13 16.16
CA THR A 240 -8.81 13.46 16.28
C THR A 240 -8.23 13.18 14.89
N THR A 241 -9.03 12.67 13.95
CA THR A 241 -8.61 12.38 12.58
C THR A 241 -8.31 13.66 11.79
N ILE A 242 -9.17 14.68 11.87
CA ILE A 242 -8.95 16.00 11.23
C ILE A 242 -7.60 16.58 11.65
N ARG A 243 -7.33 16.59 12.96
CA ARG A 243 -6.07 17.11 13.50
C ARG A 243 -4.86 16.37 12.95
N GLN A 244 -4.94 15.05 12.80
CA GLN A 244 -3.86 14.26 12.20
C GLN A 244 -3.64 14.61 10.72
N CYS A 245 -4.72 14.78 9.95
CA CYS A 245 -4.64 15.17 8.54
C CYS A 245 -4.05 16.58 8.37
N GLN A 246 -4.44 17.54 9.22
CA GLN A 246 -3.88 18.89 9.23
C GLN A 246 -2.38 18.87 9.56
N GLN A 247 -1.98 18.18 10.65
CA GLN A 247 -0.56 18.02 11.00
C GLN A 247 0.25 17.31 9.93
N PHE A 248 -0.36 16.38 9.19
CA PHE A 248 0.28 15.76 8.04
C PHE A 248 0.46 16.77 6.90
N SER A 249 -0.59 17.54 6.57
CA SER A 249 -0.55 18.59 5.54
C SER A 249 0.53 19.64 5.82
N ASP A 250 0.60 20.14 7.06
CA ASP A 250 1.59 21.14 7.48
C ASP A 250 3.01 20.61 7.29
N ARG A 251 3.26 19.37 7.73
CA ARG A 251 4.58 18.72 7.59
C ARG A 251 4.92 18.42 6.13
N LEU A 252 3.93 18.04 5.31
CA LEU A 252 4.14 17.82 3.87
C LEU A 252 4.51 19.13 3.17
N THR A 253 3.83 20.23 3.52
CA THR A 253 4.11 21.57 3.02
C THR A 253 5.51 22.04 3.43
N GLN A 254 5.91 21.78 4.69
CA GLN A 254 7.26 22.09 5.19
C GLN A 254 8.38 21.34 4.47
N LEU A 255 8.13 20.14 3.94
CA LEU A 255 9.13 19.43 3.13
C LEU A 255 9.39 20.11 1.78
N GLY A 256 8.41 20.86 1.26
CA GLY A 256 8.49 21.60 0.02
C GLY A 256 8.31 20.76 -1.25
N TYR A 257 7.86 21.42 -2.32
CA TYR A 257 7.61 20.78 -3.62
C TYR A 257 8.88 20.24 -4.29
N GLU A 258 10.05 20.80 -3.97
CA GLU A 258 11.34 20.31 -4.48
C GLU A 258 11.64 18.87 -4.06
N LYS A 259 11.21 18.47 -2.85
CA LYS A 259 11.45 17.12 -2.33
C LYS A 259 10.32 16.16 -2.67
N ILE A 260 9.11 16.67 -2.81
CA ILE A 260 7.90 15.88 -3.10
C ILE A 260 7.06 16.66 -4.11
N PRO A 261 7.14 16.32 -5.41
CA PRO A 261 6.43 17.00 -6.48
C PRO A 261 4.93 16.87 -6.28
N PRO A 262 4.11 17.82 -6.77
CA PRO A 262 2.66 17.80 -6.63
C PRO A 262 2.01 16.48 -7.04
N VAL A 263 2.42 15.90 -8.18
CA VAL A 263 1.92 14.59 -8.64
C VAL A 263 2.17 13.52 -7.57
N VAL A 264 3.34 13.49 -6.95
CA VAL A 264 3.65 12.52 -5.89
C VAL A 264 2.89 12.85 -4.60
N GLN A 265 2.70 14.13 -4.28
CA GLN A 265 1.87 14.52 -3.13
C GLN A 265 0.44 14.01 -3.26
N GLU A 266 -0.14 14.08 -4.46
CA GLU A 266 -1.46 13.51 -4.74
C GLU A 266 -1.50 11.99 -4.51
N HIS A 267 -0.46 11.27 -4.93
CA HIS A 267 -0.35 9.82 -4.67
C HIS A 267 -0.25 9.51 -3.17
N VAL A 268 0.57 10.27 -2.43
CA VAL A 268 0.71 10.11 -0.96
C VAL A 268 -0.62 10.42 -0.27
N TRP A 269 -1.28 11.52 -0.65
CA TRP A 269 -2.60 11.89 -0.13
C TRP A 269 -3.65 10.83 -0.42
N SER A 270 -3.67 10.28 -1.63
CA SER A 270 -4.58 9.19 -1.99
C SER A 270 -4.43 7.99 -1.05
N GLN A 271 -3.20 7.61 -0.69
CA GLN A 271 -2.96 6.53 0.28
C GLN A 271 -3.32 6.92 1.72
N VAL A 272 -3.07 8.15 2.16
CA VAL A 272 -3.48 8.66 3.48
C VAL A 272 -5.01 8.66 3.62
N ILE A 273 -5.72 9.14 2.59
CA ILE A 273 -7.18 9.14 2.52
C ILE A 273 -7.69 7.70 2.52
N ARG A 274 -7.08 6.80 1.74
CA ARG A 274 -7.44 5.38 1.74
C ARG A 274 -7.38 4.77 3.14
N VAL A 275 -6.25 4.90 3.83
CA VAL A 275 -6.09 4.35 5.20
C VAL A 275 -7.14 4.94 6.14
N THR A 276 -7.44 6.23 6.00
CA THR A 276 -8.43 6.91 6.84
C THR A 276 -9.86 6.45 6.54
N MET A 277 -10.27 6.34 5.28
CA MET A 277 -11.62 5.87 4.90
C MET A 277 -11.84 4.41 5.31
N PHE A 278 -10.80 3.57 5.19
CA PHE A 278 -10.89 2.19 5.66
C PHE A 278 -10.87 2.08 7.19
N MET A 279 -10.27 3.04 7.90
CA MET A 279 -10.40 3.17 9.35
C MET A 279 -11.87 3.45 9.74
N PHE A 280 -12.57 4.35 9.02
CA PHE A 280 -14.01 4.58 9.25
C PHE A 280 -14.81 3.28 9.06
N ILE A 281 -14.61 2.57 7.96
CA ILE A 281 -15.27 1.27 7.70
C ILE A 281 -14.99 0.28 8.83
N GLU A 282 -13.73 0.17 9.26
CA GLU A 282 -13.33 -0.72 10.35
C GLU A 282 -14.02 -0.37 11.67
N GLY A 283 -14.09 0.91 12.03
CA GLY A 283 -14.79 1.37 13.22
C GLY A 283 -16.30 1.14 13.15
N PHE A 284 -16.94 1.52 12.03
CA PHE A 284 -18.38 1.32 11.82
C PHE A 284 -18.76 -0.16 11.81
N SER A 285 -17.95 -1.02 11.19
CA SER A 285 -18.18 -2.47 11.17
C SER A 285 -18.11 -3.13 12.54
N SER A 286 -17.51 -2.47 13.52
CA SER A 286 -17.39 -2.98 14.89
C SER A 286 -18.62 -2.69 15.75
N ALA A 287 -19.59 -1.91 15.23
CA ALA A 287 -20.85 -1.60 15.88
C ALA A 287 -21.74 -2.86 16.02
N ARG A 288 -22.06 -3.25 17.26
CA ARG A 288 -22.92 -4.42 17.55
C ARG A 288 -24.41 -4.14 17.44
N ARG A 289 -24.81 -2.89 17.64
CA ARG A 289 -26.18 -2.41 17.45
C ARG A 289 -26.08 -1.02 16.86
N CYS A 290 -26.83 -0.78 15.80
CA CYS A 290 -26.83 0.49 15.10
C CYS A 290 -28.28 0.91 14.84
N SER A 291 -28.70 1.96 15.53
CA SER A 291 -30.00 2.63 15.40
C SER A 291 -30.10 3.42 14.09
N ASN A 292 -31.29 3.92 13.72
CA ASN A 292 -31.41 4.82 12.57
C ASN A 292 -30.60 6.11 12.79
N GLU A 293 -30.67 6.62 14.02
CA GLU A 293 -30.01 7.82 14.51
C GLU A 293 -28.49 7.62 14.52
N GLY A 294 -28.01 6.46 14.96
CA GLY A 294 -26.59 6.07 14.89
C GLY A 294 -26.06 6.00 13.47
N ARG A 295 -26.85 5.48 12.51
CA ARG A 295 -26.48 5.49 11.09
C ARG A 295 -26.42 6.90 10.51
N ALA A 296 -27.39 7.75 10.88
CA ALA A 296 -27.37 9.16 10.51
C ALA A 296 -26.10 9.85 11.06
N MET A 297 -25.70 9.53 12.30
CA MET A 297 -24.44 10.01 12.87
C MET A 297 -23.20 9.52 12.11
N MET A 298 -23.12 8.25 11.72
CA MET A 298 -22.01 7.74 10.87
C MET A 298 -21.89 8.55 9.57
N MET A 299 -23.03 8.90 8.97
CA MET A 299 -23.08 9.71 7.75
C MET A 299 -22.68 11.16 8.02
N LEU A 300 -23.16 11.76 9.12
CA LEU A 300 -22.78 13.10 9.54
C LEU A 300 -21.27 13.20 9.75
N ASP A 301 -20.68 12.26 10.50
CA ASP A 301 -19.24 12.21 10.75
C ASP A 301 -18.42 12.18 9.45
N LEU A 302 -18.85 11.37 8.47
CA LEU A 302 -18.21 11.31 7.16
C LEU A 302 -18.39 12.63 6.38
N LYS A 303 -19.60 13.20 6.39
CA LYS A 303 -19.90 14.45 5.67
C LYS A 303 -19.23 15.67 6.28
N THR A 304 -18.95 15.67 7.58
CA THR A 304 -18.13 16.70 8.25
C THR A 304 -16.66 16.55 7.89
N PHE A 305 -16.17 15.31 7.77
CA PHE A 305 -14.76 15.04 7.49
C PHE A 305 -14.34 15.36 6.04
N VAL A 306 -15.19 15.04 5.05
CA VAL A 306 -14.84 15.17 3.63
C VAL A 306 -14.47 16.61 3.19
N PRO A 307 -15.24 17.66 3.53
CA PRO A 307 -14.89 19.04 3.19
C PRO A 307 -13.54 19.49 3.76
N VAL A 308 -13.15 18.95 4.93
CA VAL A 308 -11.83 19.22 5.50
C VAL A 308 -10.74 18.62 4.61
N LEU A 309 -10.89 17.37 4.15
CA LEU A 309 -9.94 16.77 3.20
C LEU A 309 -9.88 17.54 1.87
N GLU A 310 -11.01 18.09 1.40
CA GLU A 310 -11.03 18.95 0.23
C GLU A 310 -10.17 20.20 0.46
N SER A 311 -10.21 20.80 1.65
CA SER A 311 -9.34 21.96 1.96
C SER A 311 -7.85 21.62 2.05
N LEU A 312 -7.48 20.36 2.33
CA LEU A 312 -6.10 19.93 2.56
C LEU A 312 -5.41 19.34 1.33
N THR A 313 -6.16 18.98 0.28
CA THR A 313 -5.64 18.26 -0.89
C THR A 313 -6.22 18.79 -2.20
N THR A 314 -5.53 18.55 -3.31
CA THR A 314 -6.02 18.87 -4.66
C THR A 314 -6.91 17.79 -5.26
N LEU A 315 -6.99 16.61 -4.63
CA LEU A 315 -7.72 15.45 -5.16
C LEU A 315 -9.22 15.72 -5.23
N ARG A 316 -9.82 15.57 -6.43
CA ARG A 316 -11.26 15.72 -6.65
C ARG A 316 -11.79 14.65 -7.62
N PRO A 317 -12.87 13.92 -7.28
CA PRO A 317 -13.49 13.84 -5.96
C PRO A 317 -12.55 13.21 -4.92
N ILE A 318 -12.83 13.37 -3.62
CA ILE A 318 -12.05 12.70 -2.57
C ILE A 318 -12.16 11.18 -2.73
N PRO A 319 -11.03 10.46 -2.89
CA PRO A 319 -11.06 9.03 -3.17
C PRO A 319 -11.57 8.24 -1.95
N TYR A 320 -12.10 7.04 -2.21
CA TYR A 320 -12.54 6.09 -1.18
C TYR A 320 -13.71 6.53 -0.27
N VAL A 321 -14.35 7.68 -0.51
CA VAL A 321 -15.58 8.09 0.19
C VAL A 321 -16.73 7.13 -0.12
N LYS A 322 -16.91 6.75 -1.39
CA LYS A 322 -18.00 5.89 -1.85
C LYS A 322 -18.08 4.54 -1.11
N PRO A 323 -16.98 3.79 -0.90
CA PRO A 323 -16.99 2.61 -0.03
C PRO A 323 -17.54 2.86 1.39
N VAL A 324 -17.21 3.98 2.03
CA VAL A 324 -17.75 4.29 3.36
C VAL A 324 -19.25 4.56 3.28
N GLU A 325 -19.68 5.35 2.31
CA GLU A 325 -21.11 5.63 2.10
C GLU A 325 -21.92 4.37 1.78
N LEU A 326 -21.40 3.49 0.92
CA LEU A 326 -22.06 2.24 0.55
C LEU A 326 -22.18 1.31 1.77
N PHE A 327 -21.18 1.26 2.64
CA PHE A 327 -21.25 0.51 3.88
C PHE A 327 -22.39 1.00 4.80
N ILE A 328 -22.52 2.33 4.97
CA ILE A 328 -23.60 2.91 5.79
C ILE A 328 -24.97 2.71 5.12
N LYS A 329 -25.04 2.87 3.79
CA LYS A 329 -26.27 2.66 3.01
C LYS A 329 -26.72 1.19 3.01
N ALA A 330 -25.80 0.24 3.17
CA ALA A 330 -26.11 -1.19 3.21
C ALA A 330 -27.12 -1.56 4.30
N PHE A 331 -27.17 -0.82 5.42
CA PHE A 331 -28.14 -1.05 6.49
C PHE A 331 -29.61 -0.84 6.07
N TYR A 332 -29.84 -0.15 4.96
CA TYR A 332 -31.16 0.16 4.44
C TYR A 332 -31.55 -0.75 3.26
N LEU A 333 -30.67 -1.66 2.84
CA LEU A 333 -30.96 -2.55 1.72
C LEU A 333 -31.99 -3.62 2.13
N PRO A 334 -32.99 -3.90 1.28
CA PRO A 334 -33.81 -5.09 1.43
C PRO A 334 -32.98 -6.35 1.18
N GLU A 335 -33.45 -7.50 1.67
CA GLU A 335 -32.71 -8.77 1.63
C GLU A 335 -32.14 -9.15 0.25
N PRO A 336 -32.89 -9.06 -0.88
CA PRO A 336 -32.34 -9.41 -2.19
C PRO A 336 -31.17 -8.50 -2.62
N ALA A 337 -31.31 -7.19 -2.43
CA ALA A 337 -30.27 -6.22 -2.76
C ALA A 337 -29.06 -6.33 -1.81
N LEU A 338 -29.29 -6.75 -0.56
CA LEU A 338 -28.22 -7.01 0.38
C LEU A 338 -27.39 -8.23 -0.04
N GLU A 339 -28.03 -9.29 -0.54
CA GLU A 339 -27.36 -10.48 -1.07
C GLU A 339 -26.48 -10.15 -2.30
N GLU A 340 -27.02 -9.36 -3.23
CA GLU A 340 -26.27 -8.84 -4.39
C GLU A 340 -25.05 -8.02 -3.94
N TRP A 341 -25.25 -7.06 -3.04
CA TRP A 341 -24.16 -6.24 -2.50
C TRP A 341 -23.06 -7.05 -1.80
N LEU A 342 -23.43 -8.07 -1.02
CA LEU A 342 -22.46 -8.97 -0.37
C LEU A 342 -21.64 -9.76 -1.40
N THR A 343 -22.27 -10.15 -2.50
CA THR A 343 -21.63 -10.92 -3.57
C THR A 343 -20.68 -10.05 -4.38
N GLU A 344 -21.10 -8.85 -4.77
CA GLU A 344 -20.32 -7.93 -5.60
C GLU A 344 -19.21 -7.18 -4.83
N SER A 345 -19.39 -6.95 -3.53
CA SER A 345 -18.44 -6.16 -2.78
C SER A 345 -17.08 -6.85 -2.61
N THR A 346 -16.04 -6.23 -3.16
CA THR A 346 -14.64 -6.68 -3.04
C THR A 346 -13.84 -5.83 -2.05
N VAL A 347 -14.41 -4.73 -1.56
CA VAL A 347 -13.71 -3.72 -0.76
C VAL A 347 -13.74 -4.03 0.75
N TYR A 348 -14.74 -4.78 1.22
CA TYR A 348 -14.90 -5.09 2.63
C TYR A 348 -14.33 -6.45 2.97
N THR A 349 -13.75 -6.58 4.15
CA THR A 349 -13.25 -7.88 4.62
C THR A 349 -14.42 -8.80 5.00
N LYS A 350 -14.22 -10.11 4.88
CA LYS A 350 -15.18 -11.12 5.33
C LYS A 350 -15.64 -10.90 6.76
N ARG A 351 -14.73 -10.57 7.68
CA ARG A 351 -15.06 -10.27 9.08
C ARG A 351 -15.99 -9.06 9.24
N GLN A 352 -15.75 -7.99 8.48
CA GLN A 352 -16.60 -6.79 8.52
C GLN A 352 -18.02 -7.13 8.04
N LEU A 353 -18.14 -7.87 6.94
CA LEU A 353 -19.43 -8.31 6.40
C LEU A 353 -20.15 -9.29 7.33
N GLU A 354 -19.45 -10.25 7.93
CA GLU A 354 -20.02 -11.16 8.94
C GLU A 354 -20.56 -10.39 10.15
N THR A 355 -19.80 -9.41 10.65
CA THR A 355 -20.20 -8.60 11.80
C THR A 355 -21.43 -7.77 11.45
N PHE A 356 -21.45 -7.17 10.26
CA PHE A 356 -22.62 -6.47 9.71
C PHE A 356 -23.85 -7.38 9.69
N ILE A 357 -23.79 -8.55 9.03
CA ILE A 357 -24.93 -9.48 8.89
C ILE A 357 -25.48 -9.92 10.27
N ARG A 358 -24.59 -10.15 11.25
CA ARG A 358 -24.99 -10.55 12.61
C ARG A 358 -25.79 -9.46 13.33
N HIS A 359 -25.53 -8.19 13.03
CA HIS A 359 -26.02 -7.06 13.80
C HIS A 359 -27.00 -6.15 13.05
N THR A 360 -27.23 -6.42 11.77
CA THR A 360 -28.28 -5.74 10.98
C THR A 360 -29.66 -6.23 11.43
N ALA A 361 -30.48 -5.29 11.89
CA ALA A 361 -31.81 -5.54 12.45
C ALA A 361 -32.87 -5.90 11.40
N THR A 362 -32.66 -5.54 10.12
CA THR A 362 -33.59 -5.79 9.02
C THR A 362 -33.60 -7.25 8.54
N VAL A 363 -32.66 -8.08 9.03
CA VAL A 363 -32.48 -9.46 8.59
C VAL A 363 -33.01 -10.41 9.66
N ASP A 364 -33.95 -11.28 9.30
CA ASP A 364 -34.46 -12.31 10.21
C ASP A 364 -33.42 -13.43 10.46
N GLN A 365 -33.74 -14.39 11.33
CA GLN A 365 -32.80 -15.45 11.68
C GLN A 365 -32.48 -16.40 10.51
N PHE A 366 -33.45 -16.65 9.63
CA PHE A 366 -33.30 -17.56 8.49
C PHE A 366 -32.43 -16.92 7.40
N ALA A 367 -32.76 -15.70 7.00
CA ALA A 367 -32.01 -14.88 6.07
C ALA A 367 -30.58 -14.67 6.55
N ARG A 368 -30.37 -14.41 7.85
CA ARG A 368 -29.03 -14.26 8.43
C ARG A 368 -28.18 -15.51 8.23
N THR A 369 -28.76 -16.69 8.44
CA THR A 369 -28.06 -17.97 8.23
C THR A 369 -27.70 -18.17 6.76
N ARG A 370 -28.62 -17.85 5.84
CA ARG A 370 -28.38 -17.93 4.39
C ARG A 370 -27.27 -16.97 3.94
N LEU A 371 -27.32 -15.70 4.32
CA LEU A 371 -26.35 -14.69 3.93
C LEU A 371 -24.93 -15.00 4.47
N LEU A 372 -24.83 -15.54 5.69
CA LEU A 372 -23.55 -16.01 6.23
C LEU A 372 -23.01 -17.23 5.45
N ALA A 373 -23.87 -18.13 4.98
CA ALA A 373 -23.46 -19.25 4.15
C ALA A 373 -22.91 -18.78 2.79
N ILE A 374 -23.55 -17.81 2.15
CA ILE A 374 -23.07 -17.19 0.89
C ILE A 374 -21.68 -16.58 1.09
N LEU A 375 -21.51 -15.79 2.14
CA LEU A 375 -20.22 -15.18 2.47
C LEU A 375 -19.15 -16.23 2.82
N SER A 376 -19.55 -17.38 3.38
CA SER A 376 -18.63 -18.47 3.67
C SER A 376 -18.08 -19.15 2.41
N ALA A 377 -18.89 -19.24 1.35
CA ALA A 377 -18.55 -19.84 0.06
C ALA A 377 -17.68 -18.95 -0.84
N LYS A 378 -17.63 -17.64 -0.55
CA LYS A 378 -16.73 -16.68 -1.20
C LYS A 378 -15.29 -16.98 -0.75
N LYS A 379 -14.46 -17.49 -1.68
CA LYS A 379 -13.05 -17.82 -1.47
C LYS A 379 -12.18 -16.56 -1.32
#